data_AF-A0A967ZD61-F1
#
_entry.id   AF-A0A967ZD61-F1
#
_cell.length_a   1.000
_cell.length_b   1.000
_cell.length_c   1.000
_cell.angle_alpha   90.00
_cell.angle_beta   90.00
_cell.angle_gamma   90.00
#
_symmetry.space_group_name_H-M   'P 1'
#
loop_
_entity.id
_entity.type
_entity.pdbx_description
1 polymer ?
#
loop_
_entity_poly.entity_id
_entity_poly.type
_entity_poly.pdbx_seq_one_letter_code
_entity_poly.pdbx_strand_id
1 'polypeptide(L)'
;MARILISLATLNLSLAAYAHHSVGAFYDSSTVSRISGTIGSVQWVNPHVRFTVDVTGANGESERWRVEAGALNSLDRQGVPRDLLRVGEDITVIGYTSRRGRPEMVAASVDLANGENVVLWSGLFGGPEESNPAPDAAEQIAAAAAEAARSAQGMFRVWTIGLEYTHDATDAGDETEMPLTASARAARANFDPLVDDPGLSCTAPGMPALMDNPFPMAMAEDDGDILIQMEQWDVVRRIHIDDDADPAAQPATPYGYSTGRWEDDNTLVVTTTRINWPYFDDIGTPQSEQLELVERYTLSDDETRLDYLLTVTDPEMLTESVTFDGYWTWIPGEQIKRYDCAVPDL
;
A
#
# COMPACT_ATOMS: atom_id res chain seq x y z
N MET A 1 -56.35 -22.84 -16.45
CA MET A 1 -55.13 -23.08 -15.65
C MET A 1 -53.95 -22.52 -16.44
N ALA A 2 -53.50 -21.30 -16.11
CA ALA A 2 -52.32 -20.69 -16.74
C ALA A 2 -51.22 -20.60 -15.67
N ARG A 3 -50.10 -21.30 -15.90
CA ARG A 3 -48.93 -21.30 -15.01
C ARG A 3 -48.09 -20.08 -15.33
N ILE A 4 -47.94 -19.16 -14.38
CA ILE A 4 -47.01 -18.04 -14.46
C ILE A 4 -45.65 -18.57 -13.97
N LEU A 5 -44.69 -18.68 -14.89
CA LEU A 5 -43.28 -18.92 -14.59
C LEU A 5 -42.66 -17.57 -14.20
N ILE A 6 -42.26 -17.44 -12.93
CA ILE A 6 -41.42 -16.33 -12.47
C ILE A 6 -39.98 -16.79 -12.68
N SER A 7 -39.32 -16.24 -13.71
CA SER A 7 -37.87 -16.39 -13.89
C SER A 7 -37.15 -15.57 -12.83
N LEU A 8 -36.42 -16.24 -11.95
CA LEU A 8 -35.54 -15.63 -10.97
C LEU A 8 -34.27 -15.19 -11.71
N ALA A 9 -34.12 -13.88 -11.97
CA ALA A 9 -32.90 -13.33 -12.51
C ALA A 9 -31.83 -13.33 -11.40
N THR A 10 -30.83 -14.20 -11.51
CA THR A 10 -29.64 -14.18 -10.65
C THR A 10 -28.78 -12.99 -11.03
N LEU A 11 -28.72 -11.99 -10.14
CA LEU A 11 -27.77 -10.89 -10.20
C LEU A 11 -26.38 -11.48 -9.87
N ASN A 12 -25.50 -11.53 -10.88
CA ASN A 12 -24.08 -11.82 -10.64
C ASN A 12 -23.48 -10.60 -9.95
N LEU A 13 -23.21 -10.69 -8.63
CA LEU A 13 -22.33 -9.75 -7.94
C LEU A 13 -20.89 -10.15 -8.27
N SER A 14 -20.23 -9.36 -9.10
CA SER A 14 -18.79 -9.34 -9.26
C SER A 14 -18.17 -8.84 -7.95
N LEU A 15 -17.52 -9.75 -7.22
CA LEU A 15 -16.66 -9.39 -6.08
C LEU A 15 -15.26 -9.11 -6.63
N ALA A 16 -14.92 -7.83 -6.65
CA ALA A 16 -13.63 -7.32 -7.07
C ALA A 16 -12.50 -7.77 -6.13
N ALA A 17 -11.31 -7.88 -6.69
CA ALA A 17 -10.11 -8.38 -6.02
C ALA A 17 -9.37 -7.28 -5.21
N TYR A 18 -8.26 -7.65 -4.55
CA TYR A 18 -7.70 -6.99 -3.36
C TYR A 18 -6.32 -6.37 -3.59
N ALA A 19 -5.83 -5.57 -2.63
CA ALA A 19 -4.44 -5.15 -2.56
C ALA A 19 -4.01 -4.73 -1.17
N HIS A 20 -2.76 -5.04 -0.78
CA HIS A 20 -1.94 -4.72 0.42
C HIS A 20 -2.61 -4.75 1.82
N HIS A 21 -3.88 -4.43 1.88
CA HIS A 21 -4.90 -4.65 2.90
C HIS A 21 -5.07 -6.15 3.28
N SER A 22 -4.17 -6.66 4.12
CA SER A 22 -4.14 -8.03 4.66
C SER A 22 -3.94 -9.18 3.66
N VAL A 23 -2.86 -9.16 2.85
CA VAL A 23 -2.46 -10.32 2.01
C VAL A 23 -2.37 -11.61 2.85
N GLY A 24 -1.89 -11.54 4.09
CA GLY A 24 -1.85 -12.66 5.03
C GLY A 24 -3.23 -13.17 5.51
N ALA A 25 -4.29 -12.36 5.44
CA ALA A 25 -5.65 -12.83 5.69
C ALA A 25 -6.21 -13.61 4.50
N PHE A 26 -5.85 -13.22 3.27
CA PHE A 26 -6.32 -13.85 2.03
C PHE A 26 -5.56 -15.12 1.64
N TYR A 27 -4.24 -15.12 1.78
CA TYR A 27 -3.37 -16.12 1.19
C TYR A 27 -2.58 -16.90 2.25
N ASP A 28 -2.36 -18.19 1.99
CA ASP A 28 -1.55 -19.05 2.84
C ASP A 28 -0.08 -18.93 2.45
N SER A 29 0.64 -18.06 3.15
CA SER A 29 2.08 -17.85 2.93
C SER A 29 2.97 -19.00 3.45
N SER A 30 2.40 -20.03 4.08
CA SER A 30 3.18 -21.16 4.62
C SER A 30 3.71 -22.12 3.56
N THR A 31 3.09 -22.14 2.37
CA THR A 31 3.41 -23.11 1.32
C THR A 31 3.43 -22.47 -0.05
N VAL A 32 4.61 -22.49 -0.70
CA VAL A 32 4.76 -22.05 -2.10
C VAL A 32 4.11 -23.07 -3.03
N SER A 33 3.21 -22.58 -3.88
CA SER A 33 2.44 -23.34 -4.85
C SER A 33 2.79 -22.95 -6.28
N ARG A 34 2.48 -23.84 -7.22
CA ARG A 34 2.69 -23.62 -8.66
C ARG A 34 1.43 -23.99 -9.42
N ILE A 35 1.00 -23.13 -10.34
CA ILE A 35 -0.05 -23.41 -11.30
C ILE A 35 0.46 -23.17 -12.72
N SER A 36 0.16 -24.07 -13.65
CA SER A 36 0.55 -23.95 -15.05
C SER A 36 -0.69 -23.96 -15.94
N GLY A 37 -0.73 -23.04 -16.90
CA GLY A 37 -1.89 -22.90 -17.78
C GLY A 37 -1.75 -21.71 -18.72
N THR A 38 -2.86 -21.38 -19.38
CA THR A 38 -2.91 -20.33 -20.41
C THR A 38 -3.51 -19.06 -19.83
N ILE A 39 -2.91 -17.89 -20.13
CA ILE A 39 -3.44 -16.60 -19.69
C ILE A 39 -4.78 -16.31 -20.38
N GLY A 40 -5.85 -16.09 -19.60
CA GLY A 40 -7.19 -15.78 -20.08
C GLY A 40 -7.51 -14.28 -20.16
N SER A 41 -6.95 -13.48 -19.26
CA SER A 41 -7.17 -12.02 -19.18
C SER A 41 -6.04 -11.38 -18.38
N VAL A 42 -5.76 -10.10 -18.62
CA VAL A 42 -4.76 -9.31 -17.86
C VAL A 42 -5.27 -7.88 -17.72
N GLN A 43 -5.10 -7.31 -16.52
CA GLN A 43 -5.45 -5.94 -16.18
C GLN A 43 -4.28 -5.29 -15.46
N TRP A 44 -3.67 -4.32 -16.15
CA TRP A 44 -2.55 -3.53 -15.66
C TRP A 44 -3.03 -2.25 -15.00
N VAL A 45 -3.60 -2.38 -13.80
CA VAL A 45 -4.16 -1.27 -13.00
C VAL A 45 -3.60 -1.31 -11.59
N ASN A 46 -3.60 -0.18 -10.89
CA ASN A 46 -3.46 -0.18 -9.43
C ASN A 46 -4.83 -0.54 -8.81
N PRO A 47 -4.87 -1.15 -7.62
CA PRO A 47 -3.76 -1.27 -6.69
C PRO A 47 -2.83 -2.46 -6.96
N HIS A 48 -3.28 -3.45 -7.74
CA HIS A 48 -2.49 -4.60 -8.18
C HIS A 48 -2.79 -5.01 -9.61
N VAL A 49 -1.75 -5.47 -10.31
CA VAL A 49 -1.92 -6.11 -11.61
C VAL A 49 -2.60 -7.46 -11.39
N ARG A 50 -3.66 -7.73 -12.17
CA ARG A 50 -4.42 -8.96 -12.02
C ARG A 50 -4.61 -9.65 -13.36
N PHE A 51 -4.61 -10.96 -13.32
CA PHE A 51 -4.79 -11.78 -14.52
C PHE A 51 -5.46 -13.11 -14.18
N THR A 52 -5.94 -13.80 -15.21
CA THR A 52 -6.53 -15.14 -15.03
C THR A 52 -5.71 -16.18 -15.77
N VAL A 53 -5.60 -17.38 -15.19
CA VAL A 53 -4.92 -18.53 -15.81
C VAL A 53 -5.90 -19.68 -15.90
N ASP A 54 -6.11 -20.22 -17.09
CA ASP A 54 -6.91 -21.42 -17.33
C ASP A 54 -6.02 -22.66 -17.16
N VAL A 55 -6.20 -23.36 -16.05
CA VAL A 55 -5.40 -24.54 -15.64
C VAL A 55 -6.15 -25.81 -16.02
N THR A 56 -5.54 -26.65 -16.84
CA THR A 56 -6.14 -27.94 -17.23
C THR A 56 -5.73 -29.04 -16.26
N GLY A 57 -6.71 -29.61 -15.56
CA GLY A 57 -6.51 -30.73 -14.65
C GLY A 57 -6.22 -32.06 -15.37
N ALA A 58 -5.78 -33.07 -14.60
CA ALA A 58 -5.46 -34.39 -15.13
C ALA A 58 -6.67 -35.13 -15.76
N ASN A 59 -7.89 -34.71 -15.43
CA ASN A 59 -9.15 -35.20 -16.01
C ASN A 59 -9.52 -34.49 -17.32
N GLY A 60 -8.72 -33.50 -17.78
CA GLY A 60 -8.99 -32.69 -18.96
C GLY A 60 -9.98 -31.54 -18.73
N GLU A 61 -10.45 -31.32 -17.49
CA GLU A 61 -11.29 -30.18 -17.15
C GLU A 61 -10.42 -28.94 -16.92
N SER A 62 -10.86 -27.79 -17.43
CA SER A 62 -10.21 -26.51 -17.22
C SER A 62 -10.84 -25.78 -16.04
N GLU A 63 -10.02 -25.35 -15.09
CA GLU A 63 -10.40 -24.48 -13.99
C GLU A 63 -9.74 -23.11 -14.18
N ARG A 64 -10.51 -22.03 -13.99
CA ARG A 64 -9.99 -20.66 -14.09
C ARG A 64 -9.48 -20.19 -12.74
N TRP A 65 -8.20 -19.84 -12.71
CA TRP A 65 -7.53 -19.25 -11.56
C TRP A 65 -7.48 -17.73 -11.69
N ARG A 66 -7.77 -17.02 -10.61
CA ARG A 66 -7.56 -15.57 -10.49
C ARG A 66 -6.22 -15.33 -9.81
N VAL A 67 -5.39 -14.50 -10.43
CA VAL A 67 -4.02 -14.25 -9.97
C VAL A 67 -3.82 -12.76 -9.76
N GLU A 68 -3.24 -12.43 -8.61
CA GLU A 68 -2.86 -11.08 -8.21
C GLU A 68 -1.34 -10.98 -8.19
N ALA A 69 -0.78 -9.98 -8.86
CA ALA A 69 0.63 -9.62 -8.81
C ALA A 69 0.80 -8.32 -8.01
N GLY A 70 2.03 -7.85 -7.88
CA GLY A 70 2.31 -6.56 -7.24
C GLY A 70 1.67 -5.38 -7.95
N ALA A 71 1.76 -4.23 -7.28
CA ALA A 71 1.20 -2.98 -7.77
C ALA A 71 1.82 -2.56 -9.09
N LEU A 72 1.00 -1.91 -9.92
CA LEU A 72 1.41 -1.49 -11.24
C LEU A 72 2.63 -0.59 -11.21
N ASN A 73 2.63 0.39 -10.31
CA ASN A 73 3.72 1.34 -10.21
C ASN A 73 5.02 0.68 -9.74
N SER A 74 4.92 -0.35 -8.90
CA SER A 74 6.05 -1.17 -8.45
C SER A 74 6.62 -1.99 -9.60
N LEU A 75 5.77 -2.65 -10.40
CA LEU A 75 6.21 -3.39 -11.59
C LEU A 75 6.84 -2.48 -12.64
N ASP A 76 6.28 -1.29 -12.86
CA ASP A 76 6.89 -0.28 -13.73
C ASP A 76 8.27 0.17 -13.21
N ARG A 77 8.45 0.32 -11.88
CA ARG A 77 9.76 0.66 -11.29
C ARG A 77 10.77 -0.47 -11.46
N GLN A 78 10.31 -1.71 -11.43
CA GLN A 78 11.13 -2.91 -11.68
C GLN A 78 11.45 -3.10 -13.18
N GLY A 79 10.86 -2.31 -14.07
CA GLY A 79 11.06 -2.43 -15.51
C GLY A 79 10.30 -3.58 -16.16
N VAL A 80 9.30 -4.13 -15.47
CA VAL A 80 8.46 -5.22 -16.00
C VAL A 80 7.61 -4.67 -17.16
N PRO A 81 7.77 -5.18 -18.39
CA PRO A 81 7.08 -4.61 -19.54
C PRO A 81 5.59 -4.94 -19.52
N ARG A 82 4.75 -3.99 -19.95
CA ARG A 82 3.28 -4.14 -19.96
C ARG A 82 2.76 -5.24 -20.86
N ASP A 83 3.57 -5.67 -21.82
CA ASP A 83 3.25 -6.77 -22.73
C ASP A 83 3.93 -8.09 -22.33
N LEU A 84 4.48 -8.20 -21.12
CA LEU A 84 5.05 -9.45 -20.57
C LEU A 84 3.99 -10.55 -20.47
N LEU A 85 2.82 -10.21 -19.94
CA LEU A 85 1.70 -11.13 -19.76
C LEU A 85 0.73 -10.94 -20.93
N ARG A 86 0.68 -11.90 -21.85
CA ARG A 86 -0.20 -11.84 -23.02
C ARG A 86 -1.26 -12.93 -22.98
N VAL A 87 -2.50 -12.53 -23.24
CA VAL A 87 -3.63 -13.46 -23.35
C VAL A 87 -3.31 -14.53 -24.41
N GLY A 88 -3.50 -15.80 -24.04
CA GLY A 88 -3.22 -16.96 -24.88
C GLY A 88 -1.80 -17.53 -24.73
N GLU A 89 -0.91 -16.91 -23.97
CA GLU A 89 0.41 -17.48 -23.67
C GLU A 89 0.34 -18.46 -22.49
N ASP A 90 1.13 -19.52 -22.58
CA ASP A 90 1.29 -20.50 -21.51
C ASP A 90 2.37 -20.04 -20.53
N ILE A 91 2.06 -20.11 -19.24
CA ILE A 91 2.94 -19.70 -18.14
C ILE A 91 2.87 -20.68 -16.98
N THR A 92 3.86 -20.61 -16.10
CA THR A 92 3.76 -21.18 -14.75
C THR A 92 3.86 -20.06 -13.72
N VAL A 93 2.82 -19.90 -12.91
CA VAL A 93 2.81 -18.93 -11.81
C VAL A 93 3.30 -19.61 -10.55
N ILE A 94 4.20 -18.94 -9.83
CA ILE A 94 4.73 -19.35 -8.53
C ILE A 94 4.24 -18.35 -7.49
N GLY A 95 3.64 -18.85 -6.40
CA GLY A 95 3.06 -17.97 -5.40
C GLY A 95 2.29 -18.70 -4.31
N TYR A 96 1.34 -18.02 -3.69
CA TYR A 96 0.60 -18.49 -2.52
C TYR A 96 -0.89 -18.56 -2.82
N THR A 97 -1.55 -19.64 -2.39
CA THR A 97 -2.95 -19.89 -2.70
C THR A 97 -3.88 -19.33 -1.64
N SER A 98 -5.13 -19.09 -2.01
CA SER A 98 -6.17 -18.57 -1.12
C SER A 98 -6.42 -19.50 0.06
N ARG A 99 -6.46 -18.94 1.28
CA ARG A 99 -6.86 -19.65 2.52
C ARG A 99 -8.31 -20.14 2.47
N ARG A 100 -9.10 -19.63 1.52
CA ARG A 100 -10.53 -19.95 1.34
C ARG A 100 -10.77 -21.14 0.42
N GLY A 101 -9.71 -21.78 -0.09
CA GLY A 101 -9.81 -22.93 -1.00
C GLY A 101 -10.43 -22.59 -2.36
N ARG A 102 -10.33 -21.33 -2.78
CA ARG A 102 -10.75 -20.85 -4.10
C ARG A 102 -9.58 -20.94 -5.09
N PRO A 103 -9.84 -21.02 -6.42
CA PRO A 103 -8.80 -20.95 -7.44
C PRO A 103 -8.28 -19.51 -7.57
N GLU A 104 -7.55 -19.09 -6.55
CA GLU A 104 -7.04 -17.75 -6.34
C GLU A 104 -5.58 -17.87 -5.85
N MET A 105 -4.70 -17.04 -6.40
CA MET A 105 -3.27 -17.02 -6.05
C MET A 105 -2.75 -15.58 -6.01
N VAL A 106 -1.88 -15.29 -5.06
CA VAL A 106 -0.96 -14.14 -5.15
C VAL A 106 0.36 -14.63 -5.74
N ALA A 107 0.81 -13.99 -6.81
CA ALA A 107 2.01 -14.37 -7.56
C ALA A 107 3.26 -13.70 -6.99
N ALA A 108 4.26 -14.50 -6.66
CA ALA A 108 5.61 -14.03 -6.39
C ALA A 108 6.40 -13.85 -7.69
N SER A 109 6.33 -14.85 -8.58
CA SER A 109 6.99 -14.82 -9.90
C SER A 109 6.24 -15.65 -10.95
N VAL A 110 6.67 -15.50 -12.20
CA VAL A 110 6.15 -16.25 -13.34
C VAL A 110 7.30 -16.81 -14.19
N ASP A 111 7.20 -18.09 -14.55
CA ASP A 111 8.02 -18.70 -15.60
C ASP A 111 7.29 -18.55 -16.94
N LEU A 112 7.96 -17.91 -17.90
CA LEU A 112 7.48 -17.71 -19.26
C LEU A 112 7.88 -18.86 -20.18
N ALA A 113 7.15 -19.03 -21.29
CA ALA A 113 7.44 -20.08 -22.28
C ALA A 113 8.84 -19.98 -22.92
N ASN A 114 9.45 -18.78 -22.92
CA ASN A 114 10.83 -18.56 -23.39
C ASN A 114 11.91 -19.03 -22.39
N GLY A 115 11.51 -19.50 -21.20
CA GLY A 115 12.41 -19.96 -20.13
C GLY A 115 12.86 -18.85 -19.17
N GLU A 116 12.36 -17.63 -19.32
CA GLU A 116 12.62 -16.50 -18.42
C GLU A 116 11.74 -16.59 -17.16
N ASN A 117 12.32 -16.34 -15.99
CA ASN A 117 11.59 -16.14 -14.75
C ASN A 117 11.53 -14.66 -14.42
N VAL A 118 10.33 -14.14 -14.16
CA VAL A 118 10.11 -12.72 -13.85
C VAL A 118 9.42 -12.59 -12.50
N VAL A 119 9.99 -11.75 -11.63
CA VAL A 119 9.39 -11.38 -10.35
C VAL A 119 8.18 -10.51 -10.61
N LEU A 120 7.05 -10.91 -10.03
CA LEU A 120 5.81 -10.16 -10.05
C LEU A 120 5.48 -9.52 -8.70
N TRP A 121 6.23 -9.86 -7.65
CA TRP A 121 6.13 -9.21 -6.35
C TRP A 121 7.46 -9.34 -5.58
N SER A 122 8.15 -8.22 -5.35
CA SER A 122 9.39 -8.13 -4.56
C SER A 122 9.08 -7.87 -3.08
N GLY A 123 9.86 -8.40 -2.14
CA GLY A 123 9.68 -8.14 -0.69
C GLY A 123 8.83 -9.20 0.02
N LEU A 124 7.85 -8.78 0.84
CA LEU A 124 7.01 -9.50 1.85
C LEU A 124 6.63 -10.98 1.57
N PHE A 125 6.72 -11.43 0.32
CA PHE A 125 6.34 -12.76 -0.18
C PHE A 125 7.49 -13.53 -0.85
N GLY A 126 8.74 -13.13 -0.66
CA GLY A 126 9.93 -13.91 -1.01
C GLY A 126 9.84 -14.57 -2.38
N GLY A 127 9.92 -13.79 -3.46
CA GLY A 127 10.43 -14.37 -4.71
C GLY A 127 11.77 -15.06 -4.38
N PRO A 128 12.04 -16.28 -4.89
CA PRO A 128 13.32 -16.92 -4.63
C PRO A 128 14.45 -15.94 -4.95
N GLU A 129 15.40 -15.82 -4.02
CA GLU A 129 16.54 -14.87 -3.98
C GLU A 129 17.28 -14.67 -5.31
N GLU A 130 17.12 -15.57 -6.28
CA GLU A 130 17.85 -15.60 -7.55
C GLU A 130 17.36 -14.59 -8.62
N SER A 131 16.38 -13.73 -8.33
CA SER A 131 15.76 -12.89 -9.38
C SER A 131 15.76 -11.37 -9.11
N ASN A 132 16.56 -10.91 -8.15
CA ASN A 132 16.84 -9.47 -8.03
C ASN A 132 17.52 -8.98 -9.31
N PRO A 133 17.08 -7.86 -9.94
CA PRO A 133 17.70 -7.37 -11.16
C PRO A 133 19.20 -7.11 -10.94
N ALA A 134 19.94 -7.41 -12.00
CA ALA A 134 21.40 -7.44 -12.06
C ALA A 134 22.09 -6.14 -11.55
N PRO A 135 23.35 -6.23 -11.07
CA PRO A 135 24.15 -5.15 -10.47
C PRO A 135 24.20 -3.79 -11.20
N ASP A 136 23.77 -3.71 -12.47
CA ASP A 136 23.74 -2.47 -13.25
C ASP A 136 22.65 -1.48 -12.79
N ALA A 137 21.53 -1.96 -12.21
CA ALA A 137 20.48 -1.08 -11.70
C ALA A 137 20.94 -0.33 -10.44
N ALA A 138 21.66 -1.00 -9.54
CA ALA A 138 22.21 -0.39 -8.33
C ALA A 138 23.28 0.67 -8.66
N GLU A 139 24.12 0.44 -9.68
CA GLU A 139 25.11 1.41 -10.13
C GLU A 139 24.47 2.62 -10.85
N GLN A 140 23.41 2.40 -11.64
CA GLN A 140 22.63 3.47 -12.25
C GLN A 140 21.85 4.30 -11.21
N ILE A 141 21.28 3.65 -10.20
CA ILE A 141 20.65 4.30 -9.05
C ILE A 141 21.69 5.16 -8.31
N ALA A 142 22.90 4.64 -8.07
CA ALA A 142 23.97 5.40 -7.42
C ALA A 142 24.51 6.58 -8.28
N ALA A 143 24.56 6.43 -9.60
CA ALA A 143 25.00 7.48 -10.51
C ALA A 143 23.95 8.59 -10.68
N ALA A 144 22.69 8.22 -10.83
CA ALA A 144 21.56 9.15 -10.70
C ALA A 144 21.61 9.82 -9.32
N ALA A 145 22.06 9.08 -8.29
CA ALA A 145 22.19 9.59 -6.94
C ALA A 145 23.13 10.77 -6.77
N ALA A 146 24.32 10.63 -7.33
CA ALA A 146 25.30 11.70 -7.32
C ALA A 146 24.91 12.93 -8.14
N GLU A 147 23.98 12.82 -9.11
CA GLU A 147 23.51 13.95 -9.92
C GLU A 147 22.39 14.72 -9.23
N ALA A 148 21.32 14.07 -8.77
CA ALA A 148 20.22 14.82 -8.14
C ALA A 148 20.58 15.37 -6.75
N ALA A 149 21.65 14.88 -6.10
CA ALA A 149 22.14 15.40 -4.81
C ALA A 149 22.57 16.85 -4.95
N ARG A 150 23.00 17.23 -6.15
CA ARG A 150 23.38 18.59 -6.48
C ARG A 150 22.18 19.52 -6.69
N SER A 151 20.96 18.98 -6.78
CA SER A 151 19.72 19.74 -6.99
C SER A 151 18.78 19.77 -5.78
N ALA A 152 19.07 19.00 -4.73
CA ALA A 152 18.15 18.81 -3.63
C ALA A 152 18.25 19.95 -2.59
N GLN A 153 17.11 20.42 -2.08
CA GLN A 153 17.00 21.52 -1.12
C GLN A 153 16.34 21.01 0.17
N GLY A 154 17.14 20.49 1.12
CA GLY A 154 16.60 20.00 2.40
C GLY A 154 15.52 18.92 2.22
N MET A 155 14.44 18.96 3.01
CA MET A 155 13.41 17.90 2.94
C MET A 155 12.50 17.95 1.70
N PHE A 156 12.58 18.99 0.86
CA PHE A 156 11.66 19.21 -0.26
C PHE A 156 12.08 18.45 -1.51
N ARG A 157 11.72 17.16 -1.54
CA ARG A 157 12.05 16.22 -2.61
C ARG A 157 11.09 15.04 -2.60
N VAL A 158 11.32 14.08 -3.51
CA VAL A 158 10.66 12.78 -3.50
C VAL A 158 11.41 11.84 -2.57
N TRP A 159 10.70 11.33 -1.58
CA TRP A 159 11.14 10.32 -0.62
C TRP A 159 10.51 8.98 -0.99
N THR A 160 11.26 7.89 -0.86
CA THR A 160 10.81 6.54 -1.16
C THR A 160 11.08 5.62 0.02
N ILE A 161 10.37 4.50 0.09
CA ILE A 161 10.79 3.40 0.95
C ILE A 161 12.14 2.86 0.45
N GLY A 162 13.05 2.54 1.38
CA GLY A 162 14.35 1.95 1.05
C GLY A 162 14.22 0.51 0.53
N LEU A 163 15.34 -0.20 0.41
CA LEU A 163 15.35 -1.64 0.08
C LEU A 163 14.69 -2.51 1.18
N GLU A 164 14.57 -1.97 2.39
CA GLU A 164 13.83 -2.56 3.49
C GLU A 164 12.55 -1.76 3.72
N TYR A 165 11.41 -2.44 3.78
CA TYR A 165 10.16 -1.85 4.25
C TYR A 165 10.25 -1.77 5.78
N THR A 166 10.58 -0.59 6.30
CA THR A 166 10.73 -0.34 7.74
C THR A 166 9.64 0.55 8.30
N HIS A 167 8.52 0.68 7.58
CA HIS A 167 7.41 1.51 8.02
C HIS A 167 6.50 0.66 8.91
N ASP A 168 6.72 0.74 10.21
CA ASP A 168 5.83 0.18 11.25
C ASP A 168 5.00 1.35 11.84
N ALA A 169 4.59 2.32 11.02
CA ALA A 169 3.85 3.47 11.55
C ALA A 169 2.43 3.12 11.96
N THR A 170 1.85 2.07 11.36
CA THR A 170 0.54 1.54 11.72
C THR A 170 0.45 0.01 11.59
N ASP A 171 1.24 -0.62 10.71
CA ASP A 171 1.31 -2.08 10.56
C ASP A 171 2.12 -2.76 11.68
N ALA A 172 1.53 -2.79 12.88
CA ALA A 172 2.01 -3.58 14.01
C ALA A 172 1.80 -5.10 13.76
N GLY A 173 2.36 -5.58 12.65
CA GLY A 173 2.25 -6.93 12.09
C GLY A 173 2.95 -8.02 12.91
N ASP A 174 3.63 -7.68 14.01
CA ASP A 174 4.09 -8.64 14.99
C ASP A 174 4.06 -8.03 16.42
N GLU A 175 3.06 -8.42 17.22
CA GLU A 175 3.06 -8.38 18.69
C GLU A 175 3.26 -7.05 19.46
N THR A 176 3.33 -5.87 18.83
CA THR A 176 3.19 -4.63 19.61
C THR A 176 1.72 -4.43 19.93
N GLU A 177 1.26 -5.05 21.01
CA GLU A 177 -0.12 -4.92 21.51
C GLU A 177 -0.36 -3.44 21.82
N MET A 178 -0.90 -2.69 20.86
CA MET A 178 -1.30 -1.29 21.07
C MET A 178 -2.11 -1.25 22.37
N PRO A 179 -1.91 -0.23 23.21
CA PRO A 179 -2.54 -0.14 24.52
C PRO A 179 -4.03 0.20 24.36
N LEU A 180 -4.82 -0.67 23.73
CA LEU A 180 -6.20 -0.41 23.37
C LEU A 180 -7.09 -0.44 24.62
N THR A 181 -8.13 0.37 24.63
CA THR A 181 -9.23 0.21 25.61
C THR A 181 -9.97 -1.10 25.36
N ALA A 182 -10.75 -1.57 26.35
CA ALA A 182 -11.54 -2.78 26.19
C ALA A 182 -12.57 -2.67 25.04
N SER A 183 -13.15 -1.48 24.84
CA SER A 183 -14.04 -1.19 23.72
C SER A 183 -13.30 -1.21 22.39
N ALA A 184 -12.09 -0.64 22.31
CA ALA A 184 -11.30 -0.63 21.09
C ALA A 184 -10.89 -2.05 20.66
N ARG A 185 -10.43 -2.90 21.60
CA ARG A 185 -10.16 -4.33 21.33
C ARG A 185 -11.40 -5.06 20.81
N ALA A 186 -12.56 -4.82 21.42
CA ALA A 186 -13.81 -5.47 21.00
C ALA A 186 -14.25 -5.01 19.61
N ALA A 187 -14.07 -3.73 19.26
CA ALA A 187 -14.38 -3.21 17.94
C ALA A 187 -13.45 -3.80 16.87
N ARG A 188 -12.13 -3.79 17.10
CA ARG A 188 -11.14 -4.39 16.19
C ARG A 188 -11.40 -5.88 15.96
N ALA A 189 -11.75 -6.63 17.01
CA ALA A 189 -12.06 -8.06 16.89
C ALA A 189 -13.32 -8.36 16.03
N ASN A 190 -14.18 -7.37 15.79
CA ASN A 190 -15.35 -7.50 14.94
C ASN A 190 -15.12 -7.02 13.50
N PHE A 191 -13.94 -6.47 13.20
CA PHE A 191 -13.57 -6.06 11.85
C PHE A 191 -13.17 -7.28 11.04
N ASP A 192 -13.79 -7.45 9.88
CA ASP A 192 -13.39 -8.43 8.89
C ASP A 192 -12.55 -7.74 7.79
N PRO A 193 -11.22 -7.89 7.77
CA PRO A 193 -10.37 -7.23 6.77
C PRO A 193 -10.69 -7.68 5.33
N LEU A 194 -11.45 -8.77 5.16
CA LEU A 194 -11.84 -9.24 3.83
C LEU A 194 -13.08 -8.51 3.28
N VAL A 195 -13.78 -7.74 4.12
CA VAL A 195 -15.08 -7.14 3.81
C VAL A 195 -15.15 -5.67 4.21
N ASP A 196 -14.65 -5.34 5.39
CA ASP A 196 -14.85 -4.05 6.03
C ASP A 196 -13.75 -3.04 5.70
N ASP A 197 -12.65 -3.48 5.09
CA ASP A 197 -11.57 -2.59 4.68
C ASP A 197 -12.03 -1.64 3.53
N PRO A 198 -11.99 -0.31 3.72
CA PRO A 198 -12.39 0.64 2.67
C PRO A 198 -11.49 0.62 1.42
N GLY A 199 -10.22 0.25 1.56
CA GLY A 199 -9.24 0.16 0.48
C GLY A 199 -9.64 -0.84 -0.59
N LEU A 200 -10.48 -1.83 -0.24
CA LEU A 200 -11.04 -2.83 -1.15
C LEU A 200 -11.91 -2.22 -2.25
N SER A 201 -12.49 -1.05 -1.97
CA SER A 201 -13.31 -0.29 -2.92
C SER A 201 -12.58 0.92 -3.49
N CYS A 202 -11.25 0.90 -3.47
CA CYS A 202 -10.40 2.02 -3.81
C CYS A 202 -10.69 3.31 -3.02
N THR A 203 -11.14 3.19 -1.76
CA THR A 203 -11.29 4.34 -0.87
C THR A 203 -9.96 4.59 -0.16
N ALA A 204 -9.37 5.76 -0.38
CA ALA A 204 -8.13 6.14 0.28
C ALA A 204 -8.30 6.10 1.81
N PRO A 205 -7.35 5.50 2.56
CA PRO A 205 -7.36 5.56 4.01
C PRO A 205 -7.16 6.99 4.50
N GLY A 206 -7.68 7.28 5.69
CA GLY A 206 -7.40 8.53 6.40
C GLY A 206 -6.09 8.47 7.19
N MET A 207 -5.80 9.54 7.93
CA MET A 207 -4.69 9.54 8.87
C MET A 207 -5.00 8.66 10.10
N PRO A 208 -4.00 7.98 10.69
CA PRO A 208 -2.60 7.90 10.24
C PRO A 208 -2.30 6.80 9.22
N ALA A 209 -3.22 5.84 8.97
CA ALA A 209 -3.03 4.72 8.02
C ALA A 209 -2.50 5.16 6.65
N LEU A 210 -2.90 6.35 6.19
CA LEU A 210 -2.38 6.96 4.97
C LEU A 210 -0.84 7.01 4.93
N MET A 211 -0.18 7.28 6.05
CA MET A 211 1.28 7.41 6.15
C MET A 211 2.02 6.08 6.00
N ASP A 212 1.33 4.96 6.20
CA ASP A 212 1.82 3.60 5.98
C ASP A 212 1.82 3.23 4.49
N ASN A 213 2.48 4.09 3.71
CA ASN A 213 2.46 4.09 2.27
C ASN A 213 3.75 3.41 1.73
N PRO A 214 3.65 2.27 1.02
CA PRO A 214 4.79 1.58 0.42
C PRO A 214 5.24 2.20 -0.92
N PHE A 215 4.78 3.40 -1.26
CA PHE A 215 5.14 4.13 -2.48
C PHE A 215 5.78 5.48 -2.15
N PRO A 216 6.48 6.09 -3.11
CA PRO A 216 7.08 7.40 -2.89
C PRO A 216 6.10 8.47 -2.43
N MET A 217 6.61 9.43 -1.65
CA MET A 217 5.92 10.64 -1.23
C MET A 217 6.79 11.86 -1.59
N ALA A 218 6.17 12.92 -2.09
CA ALA A 218 6.86 14.17 -2.38
C ALA A 218 6.51 15.22 -1.35
N MET A 219 7.52 15.88 -0.79
CA MET A 219 7.35 17.07 0.02
C MET A 219 7.72 18.28 -0.81
N ALA A 220 6.85 19.29 -0.83
CA ALA A 220 7.07 20.53 -1.56
C ALA A 220 6.57 21.74 -0.77
N GLU A 221 7.24 22.87 -0.90
CA GLU A 221 6.73 24.15 -0.41
C GLU A 221 5.63 24.67 -1.35
N ASP A 222 4.57 25.24 -0.77
CA ASP A 222 3.47 25.86 -1.51
C ASP A 222 2.93 27.07 -0.73
N ASP A 223 3.22 28.29 -1.21
CA ASP A 223 2.77 29.55 -0.61
C ASP A 223 3.05 29.70 0.90
N GLY A 224 4.16 29.12 1.38
CA GLY A 224 4.58 29.15 2.79
C GLY A 224 4.10 27.95 3.61
N ASP A 225 3.22 27.13 3.05
CA ASP A 225 2.82 25.82 3.60
C ASP A 225 3.70 24.69 3.02
N ILE A 226 3.49 23.48 3.53
CA ILE A 226 4.08 22.25 2.97
C ILE A 226 2.98 21.36 2.42
N LEU A 227 3.18 20.87 1.19
CA LEU A 227 2.38 19.81 0.59
C LEU A 227 3.12 18.48 0.67
N ILE A 228 2.42 17.45 1.13
CA ILE A 228 2.82 16.06 1.02
C ILE A 228 1.93 15.41 -0.04
N GLN A 229 2.51 15.12 -1.20
CA GLN A 229 1.85 14.34 -2.23
C GLN A 229 2.24 12.88 -2.07
N MET A 230 1.25 12.02 -1.95
CA MET A 230 1.42 10.59 -1.79
C MET A 230 1.13 9.94 -3.12
N GLU A 231 2.04 9.10 -3.59
CA GLU A 231 1.79 8.34 -4.81
C GLU A 231 0.56 7.45 -4.61
N GLN A 232 0.58 6.61 -3.57
CA GLN A 232 -0.56 5.77 -3.29
C GLN A 232 -1.80 6.63 -3.03
N TRP A 233 -2.92 6.21 -3.62
CA TRP A 233 -4.21 6.88 -3.52
C TRP A 233 -4.31 8.26 -4.18
N ASP A 234 -3.24 8.77 -4.81
CA ASP A 234 -3.17 10.13 -5.38
C ASP A 234 -3.56 11.23 -4.36
N VAL A 235 -3.26 11.00 -3.07
CA VAL A 235 -3.63 11.92 -1.98
C VAL A 235 -2.64 13.07 -1.89
N VAL A 236 -3.15 14.29 -1.71
CA VAL A 236 -2.35 15.46 -1.35
C VAL A 236 -2.80 15.96 0.00
N ARG A 237 -1.89 15.96 0.96
CA ARG A 237 -2.07 16.50 2.31
C ARG A 237 -1.34 17.84 2.41
N ARG A 238 -1.97 18.82 3.07
CA ARG A 238 -1.39 20.13 3.35
C ARG A 238 -1.05 20.24 4.83
N ILE A 239 0.11 20.81 5.12
CA ILE A 239 0.57 21.18 6.46
C ILE A 239 0.69 22.69 6.47
N HIS A 240 -0.08 23.33 7.35
CA HIS A 240 -0.06 24.77 7.54
C HIS A 240 1.09 25.18 8.46
N ILE A 241 2.06 25.95 7.97
CA ILE A 241 3.26 26.30 8.73
C ILE A 241 3.03 27.58 9.53
N ASP A 242 3.33 27.53 10.84
CA ASP A 242 3.20 28.65 11.77
C ASP A 242 1.82 29.34 11.73
N ASP A 243 0.77 28.57 11.44
CA ASP A 243 -0.62 29.02 11.34
C ASP A 243 -1.22 29.33 12.73
N ASP A 244 -1.86 30.50 12.83
CA ASP A 244 -2.52 30.98 14.04
C ASP A 244 -4.03 30.68 14.07
N ALA A 245 -4.56 30.02 13.05
CA ALA A 245 -5.93 29.57 13.03
C ALA A 245 -6.22 28.54 14.13
N ASP A 246 -7.40 28.62 14.74
CA ASP A 246 -7.88 27.65 15.73
C ASP A 246 -8.19 26.30 15.03
N PRO A 247 -7.43 25.21 15.31
CA PRO A 247 -7.69 23.91 14.70
C PRO A 247 -9.10 23.38 15.00
N ALA A 248 -9.69 23.74 16.15
CA ALA A 248 -11.05 23.32 16.51
C ALA A 248 -12.13 23.96 15.62
N ALA A 249 -11.83 25.11 15.00
CA ALA A 249 -12.72 25.79 14.07
C ALA A 249 -12.65 25.20 12.65
N GLN A 250 -11.69 24.31 12.39
CA GLN A 250 -11.46 23.74 11.06
C GLN A 250 -12.39 22.55 10.77
N PRO A 251 -12.75 22.33 9.50
CA PRO A 251 -13.55 21.18 9.11
C PRO A 251 -12.80 19.87 9.39
N ALA A 252 -13.54 18.86 9.85
CA ALA A 252 -12.98 17.54 10.01
C ALA A 252 -12.96 16.80 8.66
N THR A 253 -11.83 16.17 8.33
CA THR A 253 -11.63 15.44 7.07
C THR A 253 -10.95 14.10 7.34
N PRO A 254 -10.95 13.12 6.41
CA PRO A 254 -10.19 11.89 6.60
C PRO A 254 -8.69 12.11 6.89
N TYR A 255 -8.13 13.24 6.45
CA TYR A 255 -6.72 13.59 6.63
C TYR A 255 -6.47 14.55 7.79
N GLY A 256 -7.54 15.00 8.45
CA GLY A 256 -7.47 15.97 9.53
C GLY A 256 -7.16 17.41 9.09
N TYR A 257 -6.70 18.19 10.06
CA TYR A 257 -6.11 19.50 9.91
C TYR A 257 -4.71 19.46 10.53
N SER A 258 -3.68 19.74 9.72
CA SER A 258 -2.28 19.63 10.12
C SER A 258 -1.63 21.01 10.24
N THR A 259 -1.02 21.28 11.38
CA THR A 259 -0.20 22.49 11.62
C THR A 259 1.25 22.08 11.88
N GLY A 260 2.19 22.70 11.18
CA GLY A 260 3.61 22.43 11.30
C GLY A 260 4.39 23.59 11.92
N ARG A 261 5.47 23.26 12.62
CA ARG A 261 6.48 24.21 13.09
C ARG A 261 7.87 23.60 12.94
N TRP A 262 8.85 24.44 12.66
CA TRP A 262 10.26 24.04 12.67
C TRP A 262 10.76 24.04 14.11
N GLU A 263 11.34 22.92 14.55
CA GLU A 263 12.04 22.84 15.84
C GLU A 263 13.49 23.34 15.70
N ASP A 264 14.11 23.02 14.56
CA ASP A 264 15.43 23.45 14.11
C ASP A 264 15.49 23.41 12.58
N ASP A 265 16.67 23.61 11.99
CA ASP A 265 16.88 23.68 10.54
C ASP A 265 16.55 22.36 9.80
N ASN A 266 16.55 21.21 10.50
CA ASN A 266 16.40 19.88 9.91
C ASN A 266 15.16 19.13 10.41
N THR A 267 14.45 19.67 11.40
CA THR A 267 13.32 19.00 12.07
C THR A 267 12.03 19.80 11.92
N LEU A 268 11.06 19.18 11.24
CA LEU A 268 9.67 19.64 11.19
C LEU A 268 8.81 18.83 12.15
N VAL A 269 8.07 19.51 13.02
CA VAL A 269 7.08 18.89 13.91
C VAL A 269 5.68 19.29 13.46
N VAL A 270 4.84 18.30 13.18
CA VAL A 270 3.48 18.47 12.66
C VAL A 270 2.48 17.90 13.66
N THR A 271 1.49 18.68 14.04
CA THR A 271 0.35 18.22 14.83
C THR A 271 -0.86 18.12 13.93
N THR A 272 -1.53 16.96 13.94
CA THR A 272 -2.76 16.71 13.17
C THR A 272 -3.91 16.36 14.11
N THR A 273 -5.01 17.09 13.97
CA THR A 273 -6.29 16.84 14.67
C THR A 273 -7.45 16.87 13.67
N ARG A 274 -8.71 16.86 14.13
CA ARG A 274 -9.91 16.95 13.25
C ARG A 274 -9.99 15.81 12.23
N ILE A 275 -9.47 14.63 12.57
CA ILE A 275 -9.51 13.45 11.71
C ILE A 275 -10.93 12.87 11.77
N ASN A 276 -11.56 12.74 10.61
CA ASN A 276 -12.86 12.11 10.41
C ASN A 276 -12.68 10.86 9.54
N TRP A 277 -12.05 9.86 10.14
CA TRP A 277 -11.82 8.55 9.55
C TRP A 277 -11.91 7.50 10.68
N PRO A 278 -12.57 6.35 10.47
CA PRO A 278 -12.88 5.44 11.57
C PRO A 278 -11.74 4.50 11.98
N TYR A 279 -10.75 4.29 11.11
CA TYR A 279 -9.74 3.24 11.29
C TYR A 279 -8.32 3.81 11.35
N PHE A 280 -7.58 3.42 12.37
CA PHE A 280 -6.18 3.78 12.55
C PHE A 280 -5.24 3.03 11.58
N ASP A 281 -5.60 1.81 11.20
CA ASP A 281 -4.85 0.86 10.37
C ASP A 281 -5.80 0.03 9.47
N ASP A 282 -5.25 -0.83 8.62
CA ASP A 282 -5.98 -1.73 7.70
C ASP A 282 -6.52 -3.02 8.36
N ILE A 283 -6.28 -3.18 9.66
CA ILE A 283 -6.77 -4.30 10.48
C ILE A 283 -7.90 -3.88 11.44
N GLY A 284 -8.44 -2.68 11.24
CA GLY A 284 -9.68 -2.21 11.86
C GLY A 284 -9.53 -1.68 13.28
N THR A 285 -8.32 -1.27 13.69
CA THR A 285 -8.14 -0.55 14.96
C THR A 285 -8.98 0.73 14.92
N PRO A 286 -9.94 0.93 15.85
CA PRO A 286 -10.79 2.11 15.82
C PRO A 286 -10.04 3.36 16.33
N GLN A 287 -10.45 4.52 15.86
CA GLN A 287 -10.03 5.82 16.38
C GLN A 287 -11.22 6.74 16.66
N SER A 288 -11.06 7.70 17.58
CA SER A 288 -12.10 8.66 17.98
C SER A 288 -11.85 10.06 17.42
N GLU A 289 -12.81 10.96 17.58
CA GLU A 289 -12.65 12.38 17.25
C GLU A 289 -11.62 13.10 18.17
N GLN A 290 -11.21 12.46 19.27
CA GLN A 290 -10.18 12.97 20.19
C GLN A 290 -8.76 12.54 19.78
N LEU A 291 -8.59 11.85 18.65
CA LEU A 291 -7.29 11.49 18.12
C LEU A 291 -6.45 12.74 17.81
N GLU A 292 -5.26 12.78 18.41
CA GLU A 292 -4.20 13.72 18.10
C GLU A 292 -2.97 12.93 17.64
N LEU A 293 -2.41 13.37 16.51
CA LEU A 293 -1.17 12.85 15.96
C LEU A 293 -0.10 13.93 16.05
N VAL A 294 1.07 13.57 16.55
CA VAL A 294 2.27 14.42 16.51
C VAL A 294 3.34 13.69 15.72
N GLU A 295 3.61 14.19 14.53
CA GLU A 295 4.59 13.67 13.59
C GLU A 295 5.86 14.51 13.69
N ARG A 296 7.02 13.86 13.69
CA ARG A 296 8.32 14.51 13.63
C ARG A 296 9.09 13.97 12.44
N TYR A 297 9.38 14.85 11.50
CA TYR A 297 10.20 14.58 10.32
C TYR A 297 11.60 15.16 10.56
N THR A 298 12.63 14.32 10.54
CA THR A 298 14.02 14.74 10.78
C THR A 298 14.89 14.35 9.58
N LEU A 299 15.49 15.33 8.92
CA LEU A 299 16.41 15.10 7.82
C LEU A 299 17.79 14.69 8.34
N SER A 300 18.36 13.61 7.79
CA SER A 300 19.71 13.17 8.13
C SER A 300 20.77 14.19 7.70
N ASP A 301 21.93 14.20 8.38
CA ASP A 301 23.04 15.13 8.08
C ASP A 301 23.56 15.01 6.64
N ASP A 302 23.44 13.82 6.03
CA ASP A 302 23.81 13.57 4.63
C ASP A 302 22.65 13.78 3.64
N GLU A 303 21.48 14.19 4.14
CA GLU A 303 20.23 14.41 3.42
C GLU A 303 19.71 13.22 2.60
N THR A 304 20.18 12.01 2.91
CA THR A 304 19.76 10.79 2.19
C THR A 304 18.60 10.05 2.85
N ARG A 305 18.25 10.43 4.09
CA ARG A 305 17.21 9.78 4.90
C ARG A 305 16.33 10.84 5.58
N LEU A 306 15.03 10.59 5.58
CA LEU A 306 14.03 11.35 6.32
C LEU A 306 13.45 10.45 7.41
N ASP A 307 13.90 10.66 8.64
CA ASP A 307 13.38 9.96 9.81
C ASP A 307 11.98 10.46 10.15
N TYR A 308 11.12 9.52 10.54
CA TYR A 308 9.74 9.78 10.91
C TYR A 308 9.44 9.16 12.27
N LEU A 309 8.91 9.97 13.17
CA LEU A 309 8.39 9.54 14.46
C LEU A 309 6.95 10.03 14.60
N LEU A 310 6.01 9.12 14.78
CA LEU A 310 4.63 9.40 15.05
C LEU A 310 4.34 9.14 16.53
N THR A 311 3.79 10.13 17.23
CA THR A 311 3.19 9.97 18.54
C THR A 311 1.67 10.08 18.42
N VAL A 312 0.95 9.13 18.99
CA VAL A 312 -0.50 9.00 18.90
C VAL A 312 -1.10 9.12 20.29
N THR A 313 -2.11 9.97 20.41
CA THR A 313 -2.93 10.09 21.63
C THR A 313 -4.40 10.03 21.25
N ASP A 314 -5.12 9.07 21.84
CA ASP A 314 -6.58 8.96 21.72
C ASP A 314 -7.12 8.38 23.03
N PRO A 315 -7.59 9.22 23.98
CA PRO A 315 -8.01 8.74 25.30
C PRO A 315 -9.29 7.88 25.29
N GLU A 316 -10.02 7.81 24.17
CA GLU A 316 -11.19 6.92 24.05
C GLU A 316 -10.79 5.53 23.57
N MET A 317 -9.79 5.43 22.70
CA MET A 317 -9.36 4.17 22.08
C MET A 317 -8.07 3.59 22.66
N LEU A 318 -7.22 4.43 23.28
CA LEU A 318 -5.94 4.06 23.88
C LEU A 318 -5.91 4.32 25.39
N THR A 319 -5.28 3.44 26.16
CA THR A 319 -5.05 3.58 27.61
C THR A 319 -3.83 4.43 27.93
N GLU A 320 -2.91 4.58 26.98
CA GLU A 320 -1.77 5.48 27.01
C GLU A 320 -1.35 5.85 25.58
N SER A 321 -0.59 6.92 25.43
CA SER A 321 -0.04 7.33 24.13
C SER A 321 0.94 6.27 23.62
N VAL A 322 0.98 6.09 22.30
CA VAL A 322 1.87 5.15 21.63
C VAL A 322 2.73 5.89 20.62
N THR A 323 3.94 5.39 20.37
CA THR A 323 4.86 5.93 19.38
C THR A 323 5.23 4.88 18.35
N PHE A 324 5.34 5.31 17.10
CA PHE A 324 5.80 4.51 15.99
C PHE A 324 6.91 5.26 15.26
N ASP A 325 7.89 4.52 14.74
CA ASP A 325 8.99 5.11 13.99
C ASP A 325 9.17 4.42 12.64
N GLY A 326 9.85 5.14 11.75
CA GLY A 326 10.17 4.68 10.41
C GLY A 326 11.07 5.71 9.73
N TYR A 327 11.37 5.47 8.47
CA TYR A 327 12.10 6.43 7.68
C TYR A 327 11.81 6.23 6.20
N TRP A 328 12.05 7.29 5.42
CA TRP A 328 12.17 7.20 3.98
C TRP A 328 13.62 7.47 3.56
N THR A 329 13.98 6.94 2.42
CA THR A 329 15.27 7.22 1.77
C THR A 329 15.04 8.05 0.52
N TRP A 330 16.08 8.77 0.13
CA TRP A 330 16.05 9.51 -1.10
C TRP A 330 16.75 8.71 -2.20
N ILE A 331 15.97 8.35 -3.23
CA ILE A 331 16.48 7.74 -4.47
C ILE A 331 16.41 8.79 -5.58
N PRO A 332 17.55 9.15 -6.16
CA PRO A 332 17.56 10.18 -7.18
C PRO A 332 16.98 9.80 -8.52
N GLY A 333 16.28 10.78 -9.11
CA GLY A 333 15.48 10.55 -10.30
C GLY A 333 14.14 9.87 -10.01
N GLU A 334 13.86 9.46 -8.76
CA GLU A 334 12.55 8.95 -8.36
C GLU A 334 11.47 10.03 -8.53
N GLN A 335 10.30 9.60 -8.96
CA GLN A 335 9.18 10.48 -9.28
C GLN A 335 7.89 9.88 -8.73
N ILE A 336 6.98 10.77 -8.32
CA ILE A 336 5.60 10.38 -8.07
C ILE A 336 4.96 9.97 -9.39
N LYS A 337 4.46 8.74 -9.43
CA LYS A 337 3.60 8.25 -10.51
C LYS A 337 2.14 8.46 -10.09
N ARG A 338 1.25 8.60 -11.07
CA ARG A 338 -0.19 8.56 -10.80
C ARG A 338 -0.56 7.14 -10.37
N TYR A 339 -1.35 7.00 -9.31
CA TYR A 339 -1.81 5.70 -8.84
C TYR A 339 -3.08 5.26 -9.55
N ASP A 340 -4.11 6.10 -9.63
CA ASP A 340 -5.36 5.79 -10.36
C ASP A 340 -5.95 4.42 -9.97
N CYS A 341 -6.20 4.25 -8.66
CA CYS A 341 -6.77 3.00 -8.14
C CYS A 341 -8.06 2.68 -8.87
N ALA A 342 -8.13 1.46 -9.41
CA ALA A 342 -9.32 0.92 -10.03
C ALA A 342 -9.77 -0.32 -9.25
N VAL A 343 -11.08 -0.52 -9.20
CA VAL A 343 -11.71 -1.76 -8.72
C VAL A 343 -12.01 -2.61 -9.96
N PRO A 344 -11.09 -3.49 -10.40
CA PRO A 344 -11.32 -4.19 -11.64
C PRO A 344 -12.42 -5.26 -11.54
N ASP A 345 -13.17 -5.39 -12.64
CA ASP A 345 -14.09 -6.48 -12.88
C ASP A 345 -13.30 -7.75 -13.23
N LEU A 346 -13.16 -8.71 -12.30
CA LEU A 346 -12.58 -10.05 -12.57
C LEU A 346 -13.42 -11.20 -12.03
#